data_AF-A0A1H2BRR6-F1
#
_entry.id   AF-A0A1H2BRR6-F1
#
_cell.length_a   1.000
_cell.length_b   1.000
_cell.length_c   1.000
_cell.angle_alpha   90.00
_cell.angle_beta   90.00
_cell.angle_gamma   90.00
#
_symmetry.space_group_name_H-M   'P 1'
#
loop_
_entity.id
_entity.type
_entity.pdbx_description
1 polymer ?
#
loop_
_entity_poly.entity_id
_entity_poly.type
_entity_poly.pdbx_seq_one_letter_code
_entity_poly.pdbx_strand_id
1 'polypeptide(L)'
;MSSNQPPAERREVTVRRAPKFVPFLVLGALVGFAAAAIAAFGVPADEDFDPGAVFGFLMITFGAAGAVLGAVLALILDRRSVRRQQRVVVESVPDSEPDTDPQP
;
A
#
# COMPACT_ATOMS: atom_id res chain seq x y z
N MET A 1 -45.95 32.61 -3.47
CA MET A 1 -45.05 32.74 -2.29
C MET A 1 -44.28 31.44 -2.13
N SER A 2 -42.97 31.58 -1.90
CA SER A 2 -41.85 30.62 -2.00
C SER A 2 -42.03 29.20 -1.47
N SER A 3 -41.58 28.22 -2.26
CA SER A 3 -41.17 26.89 -1.80
C SER A 3 -39.78 27.00 -1.13
N ASN A 4 -39.73 26.70 0.16
CA ASN A 4 -38.50 26.61 0.94
C ASN A 4 -37.85 25.25 0.66
N GLN A 5 -36.98 25.14 -0.36
CA GLN A 5 -36.19 23.94 -0.61
C GLN A 5 -34.92 23.97 0.26
N PRO A 6 -34.68 22.97 1.13
CA PRO A 6 -33.46 22.89 1.90
C PRO A 6 -32.24 22.79 0.96
N PRO A 7 -31.12 23.46 1.29
CA PRO A 7 -29.92 23.45 0.46
C PRO A 7 -29.41 22.02 0.31
N ALA A 8 -29.10 21.62 -0.92
CA ALA A 8 -28.55 20.30 -1.24
C ALA A 8 -27.35 19.99 -0.33
N GLU A 9 -27.49 18.98 0.53
CA GLU A 9 -26.46 18.53 1.44
C GLU A 9 -25.35 17.84 0.63
N ARG A 10 -24.34 18.63 0.25
CA ARG A 10 -23.15 18.19 -0.49
C ARG A 10 -22.32 17.27 0.41
N ARG A 11 -22.54 15.96 0.28
CA ARG A 11 -21.77 14.96 1.04
C ARG A 11 -20.43 14.70 0.36
N GLU A 12 -19.42 15.47 0.74
CA GLU A 12 -18.04 15.25 0.28
C GLU A 12 -17.50 13.92 0.86
N VAL A 13 -17.27 12.94 -0.01
CA VAL A 13 -16.62 11.67 0.37
C VAL A 13 -15.16 11.72 -0.06
N THR A 14 -14.27 12.02 0.88
CA THR A 14 -12.82 11.92 0.65
C THR A 14 -12.40 10.46 0.53
N VAL A 15 -12.15 10.00 -0.69
CA VAL A 15 -11.52 8.70 -0.94
C VAL A 15 -10.01 8.82 -0.73
N ARG A 16 -9.53 8.36 0.43
CA ARG A 16 -8.09 8.17 0.68
C ARG A 16 -7.62 6.88 0.00
N ARG A 17 -6.64 6.98 -0.92
CA ARG A 17 -5.92 5.79 -1.40
C ARG A 17 -5.03 5.29 -0.26
N ALA A 18 -5.38 4.14 0.32
CA ALA A 18 -4.51 3.45 1.27
C ALA A 18 -3.29 2.88 0.52
N PRO A 19 -2.06 3.11 0.99
CA PRO A 19 -0.84 2.59 0.38
C PRO A 19 -0.76 1.08 0.62
N LYS A 20 -0.35 0.31 -0.39
CA LYS A 20 -0.20 -1.14 -0.26
C LYS A 20 1.16 -1.45 0.39
N PHE A 21 1.18 -1.66 1.70
CA PHE A 21 2.38 -2.07 2.44
C PHE A 21 2.74 -3.55 2.26
N VAL A 22 1.73 -4.40 2.00
CA VAL A 22 1.90 -5.86 1.89
C VAL A 22 2.97 -6.28 0.86
N PRO A 23 3.01 -5.74 -0.37
CA PRO A 23 4.05 -6.12 -1.34
C PRO A 23 5.48 -5.83 -0.85
N PHE A 24 5.69 -4.72 -0.13
CA PHE A 24 7.01 -4.36 0.39
C PHE A 24 7.43 -5.24 1.56
N LEU A 25 6.48 -5.57 2.45
CA LEU A 25 6.71 -6.54 3.52
C LEU A 25 7.13 -7.90 2.95
N VAL A 26 6.38 -8.40 1.97
CA VAL A 26 6.65 -9.69 1.32
C VAL A 26 8.00 -9.66 0.61
N LEU A 27 8.28 -8.63 -0.18
CA LEU A 27 9.56 -8.50 -0.88
C LEU A 27 10.74 -8.46 0.10
N GLY A 28 10.63 -7.68 1.17
CA GLY A 28 11.65 -7.59 2.21
C GLY A 28 11.88 -8.92 2.92
N ALA A 29 10.80 -9.64 3.28
CA ALA A 29 10.90 -10.96 3.88
C ALA A 29 11.57 -11.98 2.96
N LEU A 30 11.21 -11.99 1.67
CA LEU A 30 11.83 -12.88 0.67
C LEU A 30 13.33 -12.61 0.50
N VAL A 31 13.75 -11.34 0.49
CA VAL A 31 15.17 -10.96 0.46
C VAL A 31 15.87 -11.46 1.73
N GLY A 32 15.23 -11.32 2.90
CA GLY A 32 15.75 -11.85 4.16
C GLY A 32 15.90 -13.38 4.16
N PHE A 33 14.91 -14.11 3.62
CA PHE A 33 14.97 -15.56 3.48
C PHE A 33 16.09 -16.00 2.52
N ALA A 34 16.29 -15.28 1.42
CA ALA A 34 17.40 -15.53 0.51
C ALA A 34 18.76 -15.31 1.21
N ALA A 35 18.90 -14.24 2.00
CA ALA A 35 20.10 -14.00 2.79
C ALA A 35 20.34 -15.12 3.82
N ALA A 36 19.28 -15.63 4.46
CA ALA A 36 19.37 -16.74 5.41
C ALA A 36 19.81 -18.04 4.74
N ALA A 37 19.27 -18.33 3.55
CA ALA A 37 19.68 -19.49 2.77
C ALA A 37 21.15 -19.42 2.35
N ILE A 38 21.61 -18.24 1.89
CA ILE A 38 23.02 -18.03 1.55
C ILE A 38 23.90 -18.20 2.78
N ALA A 39 23.50 -17.67 3.93
CA ALA A 39 24.26 -17.81 5.17
C ALA A 39 24.33 -19.26 5.67
N ALA A 40 23.23 -20.01 5.58
CA ALA A 40 23.16 -21.38 6.08
C ALA A 40 23.78 -22.43 5.14
N PHE A 41 23.70 -22.22 3.82
CA PHE A 41 24.10 -23.22 2.82
C PHE A 41 25.25 -22.76 1.92
N GLY A 42 25.69 -21.51 2.03
CA GLY A 42 26.76 -20.94 1.19
C GLY A 42 28.18 -21.19 1.72
N VAL A 43 28.31 -21.78 2.91
CA VAL A 43 29.58 -22.20 3.52
C VAL A 43 29.62 -23.71 3.68
N PRO A 44 30.82 -24.33 3.74
CA PRO A 44 30.95 -25.75 4.01
C PRO A 44 30.20 -26.14 5.28
N ALA A 45 29.54 -27.31 5.26
CA ALA A 45 28.82 -27.80 6.41
C ALA A 45 29.76 -27.99 7.61
N ASP A 46 29.33 -27.49 8.75
CA ASP A 46 29.98 -27.72 10.04
C ASP A 46 29.41 -29.01 10.64
N GLU A 47 30.24 -29.85 11.25
CA GLU A 47 29.76 -31.08 11.89
C GLU A 47 28.99 -30.79 13.18
N ASP A 48 29.24 -29.63 13.81
CA ASP A 48 28.61 -29.25 15.07
C ASP A 48 27.21 -28.63 14.89
N PHE A 49 26.86 -28.17 13.68
CA PHE A 49 25.61 -27.45 13.43
C PHE A 49 24.85 -28.00 12.23
N ASP A 50 23.61 -28.42 12.47
CA ASP A 50 22.68 -28.76 11.39
C ASP A 50 22.35 -27.51 10.55
N PRO A 51 22.66 -27.49 9.24
CA PRO A 51 22.35 -26.36 8.36
C PRO A 51 20.85 -26.06 8.30
N GLY A 52 19.98 -27.06 8.46
CA GLY A 52 18.53 -26.88 8.50
C GLY A 52 18.08 -26.05 9.71
N ALA A 53 18.59 -26.37 10.91
CA ALA A 53 18.34 -25.61 12.12
C ALA A 53 18.88 -24.17 12.03
N VAL A 54 20.11 -23.98 11.53
CA VAL A 54 20.70 -22.65 11.31
C VAL A 54 19.86 -21.83 10.32
N PHE A 55 19.46 -22.45 9.20
CA PHE A 55 18.58 -21.83 8.23
C PHE A 55 17.27 -21.39 8.87
N GLY A 56 16.59 -22.26 9.62
CA GLY A 56 15.32 -21.93 10.27
C GLY A 56 15.42 -20.74 11.22
N PHE A 57 16.47 -20.72 12.06
CA PHE A 57 16.73 -19.61 12.98
C PHE A 57 17.01 -18.29 12.26
N LEU A 58 17.89 -18.31 11.25
CA LEU A 58 18.24 -17.13 10.46
C LEU A 58 17.07 -16.67 9.59
N MET A 59 16.28 -17.59 9.06
CA MET A 59 15.12 -17.30 8.20
C MET A 59 14.10 -16.47 8.96
N ILE A 60 13.77 -16.84 10.21
CA ILE A 60 12.86 -16.03 11.05
C ILE A 60 13.46 -14.66 11.32
N THR A 61 14.74 -14.62 11.71
CA THR A 61 15.43 -13.38 12.10
C THR A 61 15.56 -12.41 10.91
N PHE A 62 16.12 -12.86 9.79
CA PHE A 62 16.30 -12.06 8.59
C PHE A 62 15.00 -11.80 7.85
N GLY A 63 14.04 -12.73 7.89
CA GLY A 63 12.70 -12.50 7.35
C GLY A 63 11.97 -11.38 8.07
N ALA A 64 11.98 -11.40 9.41
CA ALA A 64 11.39 -10.33 10.22
C ALA A 64 12.12 -8.99 9.99
N ALA A 65 13.45 -8.99 10.03
CA ALA A 65 14.25 -7.78 9.77
C ALA A 65 14.00 -7.23 8.35
N GLY A 66 13.97 -8.11 7.35
CA GLY A 66 13.69 -7.77 5.97
C GLY A 66 12.28 -7.20 5.78
N ALA A 67 11.28 -7.78 6.43
CA ALA A 67 9.92 -7.26 6.43
C ALA A 67 9.86 -5.84 7.04
N VAL A 68 10.51 -5.62 8.19
CA VAL A 68 10.59 -4.29 8.82
C VAL A 68 11.25 -3.28 7.89
N LEU A 69 12.37 -3.62 7.26
CA LEU A 69 13.04 -2.76 6.27
C LEU A 69 12.13 -2.47 5.07
N GLY A 70 11.40 -3.48 4.59
CA GLY A 70 10.39 -3.34 3.55
C GLY A 70 9.28 -2.36 3.94
N ALA A 71 8.75 -2.46 5.16
CA ALA A 71 7.75 -1.51 5.68
C ALA A 71 8.31 -0.09 5.76
N VAL A 72 9.53 0.09 6.26
CA VAL A 72 10.19 1.40 6.31
C VAL A 72 10.32 1.98 4.91
N LEU A 73 10.73 1.18 3.93
CA LEU A 73 10.82 1.60 2.53
C LEU A 73 9.45 2.00 1.97
N ALA A 74 8.41 1.23 2.27
CA ALA A 74 7.04 1.53 1.90
C ALA A 74 6.57 2.86 2.50
N LEU A 75 6.87 3.13 3.78
CA LEU A 75 6.54 4.39 4.45
C LEU A 75 7.26 5.58 3.80
N ILE A 76 8.54 5.42 3.43
CA ILE A 76 9.31 6.46 2.76
C ILE A 76 8.72 6.78 1.38
N LEU A 77 8.37 5.75 0.61
CA LEU A 77 7.76 5.90 -0.72
C LEU A 77 6.35 6.47 -0.64
N ASP A 78 5.55 6.01 0.32
CA ASP A 78 4.21 6.51 0.57
C ASP A 78 4.23 8.01 0.91
N ARG A 79 5.13 8.43 1.81
CA ARG A 79 5.30 9.84 2.19
C ARG A 79 5.66 10.73 0.99
N ARG A 80 6.32 10.18 -0.05
CA ARG A 80 6.55 10.88 -1.31
C ARG A 80 5.35 10.85 -2.26
N SER A 81 4.60 9.75 -2.29
CA SER A 81 3.44 9.55 -3.17
C SER A 81 2.24 10.40 -2.74
N VAL A 82 1.91 10.43 -1.44
CA VAL A 82 0.82 11.25 -0.88
C VAL A 82 1.05 12.74 -1.17
N ARG A 83 2.30 13.21 -1.14
CA ARG A 83 2.65 14.59 -1.52
C ARG A 83 2.45 14.91 -3.00
N ARG A 84 2.39 13.92 -3.89
CA ARG A 84 2.25 14.12 -5.34
C ARG A 84 0.81 13.95 -5.88
N GLN A 85 -0.11 13.40 -5.10
CA GLN A 85 -1.47 13.08 -5.59
C GLN A 85 -2.50 14.22 -5.46
N GLN A 86 -2.15 15.38 -4.91
CA GLN A 86 -3.05 16.55 -4.92
C GLN A 86 -2.87 17.40 -6.18
N ARG A 87 -3.38 16.94 -7.32
CA ARG A 87 -3.76 17.81 -8.45
C ARG A 87 -4.62 17.05 -9.46
N VAL A 88 -5.84 16.72 -9.06
CA VAL A 88 -6.91 16.44 -10.02
C VAL A 88 -8.02 17.43 -9.73
N VAL A 89 -8.12 18.44 -10.58
CA VAL A 89 -9.23 19.37 -10.62
C VAL A 89 -10.41 18.59 -11.17
N VAL A 90 -11.41 18.31 -10.34
CA VAL A 90 -12.68 17.76 -10.78
C VAL A 90 -13.55 18.94 -11.16
N GLU A 91 -13.69 19.19 -12.45
CA GLU A 91 -14.71 20.08 -12.97
C GLU A 91 -16.05 19.33 -12.87
N SER A 92 -16.96 19.85 -12.05
CA SER A 92 -18.32 19.30 -11.95
C SER A 92 -19.03 19.54 -13.28
N VAL A 93 -19.29 18.48 -14.04
CA VAL A 93 -20.23 18.52 -15.16
C VAL A 93 -21.62 18.73 -14.55
N PRO A 94 -22.34 19.83 -14.84
CA PRO A 94 -23.72 19.98 -14.42
C PRO A 94 -24.54 18.87 -15.06
N ASP A 95 -25.31 18.14 -14.27
CA ASP A 95 -26.31 17.22 -14.79
C ASP A 95 -27.25 18.02 -15.70
N SER A 96 -27.26 17.70 -16.99
CA SER A 96 -28.18 18.28 -17.96
C SER A 96 -29.61 18.07 -17.46
N GLU A 97 -30.36 19.16 -17.26
CA GLU A 97 -31.80 19.10 -17.01
C GLU A 97 -32.48 18.23 -18.08
N PRO A 98 -33.42 17.34 -17.71
CA PRO A 98 -34.20 16.59 -18.68
C PRO A 98 -35.08 17.58 -19.44
N ASP A 99 -34.80 17.70 -20.74
CA ASP A 99 -35.58 18.47 -21.71
C ASP A 99 -37.06 18.06 -21.60
N THR A 100 -37.84 18.92 -20.95
CA THR A 100 -39.29 18.77 -20.81
C THR A 100 -39.91 19.98 -21.47
N ASP A 101 -39.68 20.12 -22.78
CA ASP A 101 -40.42 20.99 -23.66
C ASP A 101 -41.85 20.43 -23.84
N PRO A 102 -42.91 21.08 -23.34
CA PRO A 102 -44.26 20.86 -23.81
C PRO A 102 -44.47 21.81 -24.99
N GLN A 103 -44.23 21.33 -26.21
CA GLN A 103 -44.58 22.08 -27.42
C GLN A 103 -46.13 22.13 -27.57
N PRO A 104 -46.70 23.28 -27.98
CA PRO A 104 -48.12 23.62 -27.88
C PRO A 104 -49.08 22.88 -28.82
#